data_AF-A0A4U6TJP3-F1
#
_entry.id   AF-A0A4U6TJP3-F1
#
_cell.length_a   1.000
_cell.length_b   1.000
_cell.length_c   1.000
_cell.angle_alpha   90.00
_cell.angle_beta   90.00
_cell.angle_gamma   90.00
#
_symmetry.space_group_name_H-M   'P 1'
#
loop_
_entity.id
_entity.type
_entity.pdbx_description
1 polymer ?
#
loop_
_entity_poly.entity_id
_entity_poly.type
_entity_poly.pdbx_seq_one_letter_code
_entity_poly.pdbx_strand_id
1 'polypeptide(L)'
;MDSARLLLLIAVASLGGAAAADDHLVFSNYTCSAPGNYTSNSPYARNLARLLAPLSRPAAVDNWLFHQITVYGTTTPDDQASGLAMCFADSAPDRCRTCLATVSSAHALFPACDHSRNVSFISSDGCVIRYAAGGVTPFFVSSAADDASGARLVLRSRTQAADAAAMRDARRVLLSRLAESAAGDDDRRFAAGNQGYMDAAGRGTWQVIYGMAQCTRDLPPAECSGCLLDHLGVMYRDASVTNSTEASVMGLTCYLTYQMNKPIHIAGVALPPAAQPSETPTGSAPPPPVVKTTVLIAALAAAAVTLFSVGV
;
A
#
# COMPACT_ATOMS: atom_id res chain seq x y z
N MET A 1 26.92 31.14 70.27
CA MET A 1 27.28 31.38 68.86
C MET A 1 27.36 30.04 68.17
N ASP A 2 26.76 29.99 66.98
CA ASP A 2 26.74 28.90 66.00
C ASP A 2 25.94 27.62 66.30
N SER A 3 24.74 27.58 65.70
CA SER A 3 24.07 26.34 65.31
C SER A 3 23.68 26.48 63.85
N ALA A 4 24.53 25.98 62.97
CA ALA A 4 24.36 25.99 61.53
C ALA A 4 23.13 25.16 61.13
N ARG A 5 22.17 25.81 60.46
CA ARG A 5 21.02 25.14 59.84
C ARG A 5 21.41 24.67 58.44
N LEU A 6 21.52 23.37 58.26
CA LEU A 6 21.75 22.71 56.98
C LEU A 6 20.43 22.72 56.17
N LEU A 7 20.37 23.52 55.11
CA LEU A 7 19.27 23.52 54.15
C LEU A 7 19.52 22.43 53.09
N LEU A 8 18.69 21.38 53.09
CA LEU A 8 18.72 20.32 52.10
C LEU A 8 17.91 20.75 50.87
N LEU A 9 18.58 21.11 49.77
CA LEU A 9 17.95 21.37 48.48
C LEU A 9 17.70 20.03 47.76
N ILE A 10 16.44 19.61 47.67
CA ILE A 10 16.03 18.45 46.87
C ILE A 10 15.93 18.91 45.41
N ALA A 11 16.92 18.57 44.59
CA ALA A 11 16.84 18.73 43.14
C ALA A 11 15.95 17.63 42.56
N VAL A 12 14.74 17.98 42.14
CA VAL A 12 13.87 17.08 41.37
C VAL A 12 14.44 17.00 39.96
N ALA A 13 15.20 15.93 39.67
CA ALA A 13 15.60 15.60 38.32
C ALA A 13 14.35 15.13 37.56
N SER A 14 13.73 16.02 36.79
CA SER A 14 12.73 15.65 35.81
C SER A 14 13.41 14.84 34.71
N LEU A 15 13.23 13.52 34.71
CA LEU A 15 13.44 12.71 33.52
C LEU A 15 12.38 13.10 32.48
N GLY A 16 12.63 14.21 31.78
CA GLY A 16 11.98 14.47 30.51
C GLY A 16 12.50 13.45 29.52
N GLY A 17 11.80 12.33 29.39
CA GLY A 17 11.95 11.47 28.23
C GLY A 17 11.67 12.32 26.99
N ALA A 18 12.71 12.69 26.26
CA ALA A 18 12.53 13.24 24.93
C ALA A 18 11.86 12.13 24.12
N ALA A 19 10.55 12.28 23.88
CA ALA A 19 9.90 11.54 22.81
C ALA A 19 10.73 11.86 21.56
N ALA A 20 11.35 10.84 20.96
CA ALA A 20 12.01 10.99 19.69
C ALA A 20 10.96 11.56 18.73
N ALA A 21 11.13 12.82 18.34
CA ALA A 21 10.40 13.38 17.23
C ALA A 21 10.78 12.52 16.03
N ASP A 22 9.82 11.74 15.52
CA ASP A 22 9.94 11.07 14.24
C ASP A 22 10.05 12.18 13.20
N ASP A 23 11.28 12.54 12.83
CA ASP A 23 11.60 13.54 11.80
C ASP A 23 11.29 12.93 10.43
N HIS A 24 10.01 12.62 10.23
CA HIS A 24 9.50 12.11 8.98
C HIS A 24 9.23 13.31 8.09
N LEU A 25 10.02 13.49 7.03
CA LEU A 25 9.78 14.54 6.06
C LEU A 25 8.35 14.41 5.51
N VAL A 26 7.50 15.39 5.83
CA VAL A 26 6.13 15.47 5.34
C VAL A 26 6.14 16.20 4.01
N PHE A 27 5.90 15.44 2.94
CA PHE A 27 5.50 16.00 1.66
C PHE A 27 4.00 16.29 1.66
N SER A 28 3.62 17.51 1.25
CA SER A 28 2.25 17.87 0.93
C SER A 28 2.21 18.71 -0.33
N ASN A 29 1.18 18.53 -1.16
CA ASN A 29 0.97 19.33 -2.36
C ASN A 29 -0.52 19.64 -2.55
N TYR A 30 -0.81 20.73 -3.25
CA TYR A 30 -2.17 21.11 -3.61
C TYR A 30 -2.23 21.69 -5.02
N THR A 31 -3.34 21.44 -5.70
CA THR A 31 -3.68 22.05 -6.99
C THR A 31 -5.10 22.58 -6.92
N CYS A 32 -5.35 23.68 -7.62
CA CYS A 32 -6.68 24.28 -7.64
C CYS A 32 -6.98 24.98 -8.96
N SER A 33 -8.28 25.13 -9.26
CA SER A 33 -8.71 26.01 -10.34
C SER A 33 -8.40 27.46 -10.00
N ALA A 34 -8.47 28.37 -10.98
CA ALA A 34 -8.18 29.78 -10.77
C ALA A 34 -8.91 30.35 -9.52
N PRO A 35 -8.26 31.21 -8.71
CA PRO A 35 -8.91 31.80 -7.55
C PRO A 35 -10.11 32.66 -7.98
N GLY A 36 -11.10 32.81 -7.10
CA GLY A 36 -12.31 33.61 -7.39
C GLY A 36 -13.29 32.99 -8.38
N ASN A 37 -13.21 31.67 -8.61
CA ASN A 37 -14.11 30.93 -9.50
C ASN A 37 -15.56 30.83 -8.97
N TYR A 38 -15.79 31.10 -7.68
CA TYR A 38 -17.13 31.26 -7.13
C TYR A 38 -17.18 32.45 -6.16
N THR A 39 -18.37 33.01 -5.95
CA THR A 39 -18.56 34.11 -4.99
C THR A 39 -19.00 33.60 -3.63
N SER A 40 -18.59 34.30 -2.57
CA SER A 40 -19.15 34.14 -1.24
C SER A 40 -20.69 34.17 -1.30
N ASN A 41 -21.35 33.19 -0.67
CA ASN A 41 -22.81 33.00 -0.68
C ASN A 41 -23.46 32.55 -1.99
N SER A 42 -22.68 32.13 -3.01
CA SER A 42 -23.25 31.40 -4.16
C SER A 42 -23.91 30.08 -3.72
N PRO A 43 -24.84 29.50 -4.50
CA PRO A 43 -25.37 28.17 -4.19
C PRO A 43 -24.27 27.11 -4.13
N TYR A 44 -23.28 27.18 -5.05
CA TYR A 44 -22.07 26.36 -4.97
C TYR A 44 -21.32 26.52 -3.64
N ALA A 45 -21.08 27.76 -3.16
CA ALA A 45 -20.39 27.97 -1.87
C ALA A 45 -21.12 27.30 -0.69
N ARG A 46 -22.46 27.37 -0.67
CA ARG A 46 -23.26 26.66 0.36
C ARG A 46 -23.16 25.14 0.21
N ASN A 47 -23.15 24.63 -1.01
CA ASN A 47 -23.03 23.21 -1.28
C ASN A 47 -21.64 22.69 -0.90
N LEU A 48 -20.59 23.43 -1.23
CA LEU A 48 -19.22 23.14 -0.82
C LEU A 48 -19.09 23.15 0.70
N ALA A 49 -19.64 24.15 1.41
CA ALA A 49 -19.61 24.16 2.88
C ALA A 49 -20.29 22.91 3.50
N ARG A 50 -21.41 22.46 2.92
CA ARG A 50 -22.08 21.22 3.33
C ARG A 50 -21.28 19.96 2.99
N LEU A 51 -20.47 19.99 1.94
CA LEU A 51 -19.61 18.89 1.50
C LEU A 51 -18.35 18.77 2.38
N LEU A 52 -17.72 19.88 2.74
CA LEU A 52 -16.43 19.90 3.46
C LEU A 52 -16.55 19.37 4.89
N ALA A 53 -17.66 19.65 5.58
CA ALA A 53 -17.87 19.18 6.95
C ALA A 53 -17.80 17.64 7.08
N PRO A 54 -18.57 16.85 6.31
CA PRO A 54 -18.46 15.40 6.37
C PRO A 54 -17.17 14.86 5.72
N LEU A 55 -16.59 15.50 4.70
CA LEU A 55 -15.29 15.09 4.13
C LEU A 55 -14.13 15.23 5.13
N SER A 56 -14.18 16.22 6.03
CA SER A 56 -13.16 16.44 7.06
C SER A 56 -13.20 15.40 8.18
N ARG A 57 -14.25 14.57 8.24
CA ARG A 57 -14.42 13.56 9.28
C ARG A 57 -13.83 12.23 8.82
N PRO A 58 -13.08 11.51 9.66
CA PRO A 58 -12.59 10.18 9.33
C PRO A 58 -13.76 9.24 9.07
N ALA A 59 -13.65 8.35 8.07
CA ALA A 59 -14.66 7.32 7.89
C ALA A 59 -14.59 6.34 9.05
N ALA A 60 -15.62 5.49 9.20
CA ALA A 60 -15.45 4.30 10.00
C ALA A 60 -14.21 3.54 9.50
N VAL A 61 -13.40 3.00 10.42
CA VAL A 61 -12.25 2.16 10.08
C VAL A 61 -12.70 0.99 9.21
N ASP A 62 -13.91 0.48 9.43
CA ASP A 62 -14.54 -0.58 8.63
C ASP A 62 -14.83 -0.17 7.18
N ASN A 63 -14.94 1.13 6.89
CA ASN A 63 -15.03 1.65 5.52
C ASN A 63 -13.64 2.01 4.94
N TRP A 64 -12.57 1.56 5.60
CA TRP A 64 -11.18 1.73 5.17
C TRP A 64 -10.80 3.19 4.95
N LEU A 65 -11.45 4.08 5.71
CA LEU A 65 -11.18 5.50 5.73
C LEU A 65 -11.27 6.18 4.34
N PHE A 66 -12.08 5.63 3.43
CA PHE A 66 -12.46 6.28 2.17
C PHE A 66 -13.85 6.93 2.31
N HIS A 67 -14.02 8.11 1.72
CA HIS A 67 -15.28 8.82 1.61
C HIS A 67 -15.44 9.40 0.21
N GLN A 68 -16.66 9.30 -0.32
CA GLN A 68 -17.06 10.06 -1.49
C GLN A 68 -18.45 10.64 -1.22
N ILE A 69 -18.59 11.93 -1.43
CA ILE A 69 -19.78 12.69 -1.08
C ILE A 69 -20.13 13.59 -2.26
N THR A 70 -21.40 13.63 -2.61
CA THR A 70 -21.95 14.57 -3.59
C THR A 70 -23.09 15.34 -2.97
N VAL A 71 -22.99 16.67 -3.03
CA VAL A 71 -24.08 17.60 -2.71
C VAL A 71 -24.60 18.13 -4.03
N TYR A 72 -25.76 17.64 -4.45
CA TYR A 72 -26.38 18.03 -5.71
C TYR A 72 -26.78 19.52 -5.72
N GLY A 73 -26.65 20.12 -6.89
CA GLY A 73 -27.09 21.50 -7.14
C GLY A 73 -28.60 21.66 -6.97
N THR A 74 -29.03 22.83 -6.53
CA THR A 74 -30.47 23.15 -6.37
C THR A 74 -31.06 23.79 -7.60
N THR A 75 -30.22 24.37 -8.48
CA THR A 75 -30.68 25.21 -9.58
C THR A 75 -29.99 24.83 -10.89
N THR A 76 -28.66 24.70 -10.89
CA THR A 76 -27.91 24.21 -12.06
C THR A 76 -26.91 23.11 -11.68
N PRO A 77 -26.41 22.33 -12.65
CA PRO A 77 -25.30 21.41 -12.43
C PRO A 77 -24.04 22.10 -11.88
N ASP A 78 -23.83 23.38 -12.19
CA ASP A 78 -22.67 24.16 -11.70
C ASP A 78 -22.75 24.49 -10.20
N ASP A 79 -23.91 24.32 -9.58
CA ASP A 79 -24.08 24.46 -8.14
C ASP A 79 -23.67 23.18 -7.40
N GLN A 80 -23.60 22.04 -8.07
CA GLN A 80 -23.21 20.77 -7.46
C GLN A 80 -21.77 20.86 -6.94
N ALA A 81 -21.54 20.26 -5.77
CA ALA A 81 -20.22 20.02 -5.23
C ALA A 81 -20.04 18.53 -4.98
N SER A 82 -19.02 17.94 -5.57
CA SER A 82 -18.62 16.56 -5.33
C SER A 82 -17.22 16.54 -4.74
N GLY A 83 -16.95 15.59 -3.85
CA GLY A 83 -15.62 15.40 -3.32
C GLY A 83 -15.39 14.01 -2.78
N LEU A 84 -14.11 13.67 -2.67
CA LEU A 84 -13.64 12.45 -2.06
C LEU A 84 -12.51 12.74 -1.09
N ALA A 85 -12.36 11.84 -0.14
CA ALA A 85 -11.22 11.81 0.76
C ALA A 85 -10.82 10.36 0.95
N MET A 86 -9.52 10.09 1.00
CA MET A 86 -8.97 8.76 1.19
C MET A 86 -7.79 8.84 2.14
N CYS A 87 -7.72 7.94 3.12
CA CYS A 87 -6.49 7.71 3.84
C CYS A 87 -5.60 6.70 3.12
N PHE A 88 -4.28 6.89 3.18
CA PHE A 88 -3.37 5.81 2.81
C PHE A 88 -3.48 4.67 3.82
N ALA A 89 -3.59 3.44 3.32
CA ALA A 89 -3.92 2.28 4.17
C ALA A 89 -2.86 1.95 5.24
N ASP A 90 -1.61 2.35 5.02
CA ASP A 90 -0.48 2.21 5.94
C ASP A 90 -0.34 3.37 6.93
N SER A 91 -1.24 4.36 6.88
CA SER A 91 -1.21 5.52 7.77
C SER A 91 -1.84 5.23 9.13
N ALA A 92 -1.20 5.73 10.19
CA ALA A 92 -1.77 5.71 11.52
C ALA A 92 -3.11 6.46 11.52
N PRO A 93 -4.17 5.94 12.19
CA PRO A 93 -5.49 6.57 12.16
C PRO A 93 -5.46 8.06 12.50
N ASP A 94 -4.77 8.45 13.58
CA ASP A 94 -4.70 9.85 14.04
C ASP A 94 -4.01 10.79 13.04
N ARG A 95 -2.98 10.30 12.33
CA ARG A 95 -2.32 11.07 11.27
C ARG A 95 -3.30 11.36 10.15
N CYS A 96 -4.04 10.33 9.70
CA CYS A 96 -5.06 10.57 8.70
C CYS A 96 -6.18 11.51 9.21
N ARG A 97 -6.65 11.36 10.46
CA ARG A 97 -7.68 12.29 11.01
C ARG A 97 -7.21 13.74 10.94
N THR A 98 -5.95 13.97 11.28
CA THR A 98 -5.31 15.29 11.24
C THR A 98 -5.21 15.80 9.80
N CYS A 99 -4.78 14.95 8.87
CA CYS A 99 -4.71 15.27 7.46
C CYS A 99 -6.09 15.67 6.89
N LEU A 100 -7.14 14.90 7.19
CA LEU A 100 -8.51 15.17 6.73
C LEU A 100 -9.07 16.48 7.29
N ALA A 101 -8.75 16.82 8.55
CA ALA A 101 -9.20 18.06 9.16
C ALA A 101 -8.71 19.32 8.39
N THR A 102 -7.57 19.22 7.72
CA THR A 102 -6.97 20.30 6.89
C THR A 102 -7.94 20.86 5.85
N VAL A 103 -8.86 20.03 5.31
CA VAL A 103 -9.80 20.49 4.28
C VAL A 103 -10.78 21.53 4.80
N SER A 104 -11.16 21.46 6.08
CA SER A 104 -12.07 22.43 6.70
C SER A 104 -11.48 23.84 6.72
N SER A 105 -10.14 23.92 6.71
CA SER A 105 -9.36 25.15 6.69
C SER A 105 -8.62 25.37 5.36
N ALA A 106 -8.94 24.62 4.28
CA ALA A 106 -8.19 24.68 3.02
C ALA A 106 -8.10 26.11 2.45
N HIS A 107 -9.17 26.90 2.53
CA HIS A 107 -9.18 28.30 2.09
C HIS A 107 -8.23 29.20 2.90
N ALA A 108 -8.02 28.89 4.18
CA ALA A 108 -7.10 29.63 5.03
C ALA A 108 -5.64 29.16 4.87
N LEU A 109 -5.44 27.86 4.62
CA LEU A 109 -4.12 27.26 4.48
C LEU A 109 -3.53 27.44 3.08
N PHE A 110 -4.38 27.56 2.06
CA PHE A 110 -3.97 27.70 0.67
C PHE A 110 -4.61 28.94 0.04
N PRO A 111 -4.09 30.16 0.32
CA PRO A 111 -4.65 31.41 -0.21
C PRO A 111 -4.75 31.44 -1.74
N ALA A 112 -3.88 30.70 -2.43
CA ALA A 112 -3.91 30.56 -3.90
C ALA A 112 -5.15 29.81 -4.42
N CYS A 113 -5.80 29.04 -3.55
CA CYS A 113 -7.02 28.29 -3.84
C CYS A 113 -8.27 28.96 -3.27
N ASP A 114 -8.14 30.23 -2.85
CA ASP A 114 -9.26 30.97 -2.33
C ASP A 114 -10.36 31.09 -3.39
N HIS A 115 -11.58 30.70 -3.00
CA HIS A 115 -12.73 30.65 -3.88
C HIS A 115 -12.54 29.78 -5.16
N SER A 116 -11.70 28.75 -5.11
CA SER A 116 -11.54 27.79 -6.21
C SER A 116 -12.62 26.71 -6.20
N ARG A 117 -13.21 26.45 -7.38
CA ARG A 117 -14.24 25.40 -7.55
C ARG A 117 -13.68 23.99 -7.56
N ASN A 118 -12.40 23.83 -7.89
CA ASN A 118 -11.75 22.53 -7.93
C ASN A 118 -10.48 22.61 -7.10
N VAL A 119 -10.30 21.66 -6.19
CA VAL A 119 -9.10 21.54 -5.36
C VAL A 119 -8.73 20.08 -5.22
N SER A 120 -7.45 19.77 -5.35
CA SER A 120 -6.86 18.50 -4.95
C SER A 120 -5.74 18.77 -3.95
N PHE A 121 -5.65 17.94 -2.92
CA PHE A 121 -4.66 18.01 -1.87
C PHE A 121 -4.16 16.61 -1.57
N ILE A 122 -2.85 16.47 -1.41
CA ILE A 122 -2.18 15.24 -0.99
C ILE A 122 -1.26 15.58 0.16
N SER A 123 -1.22 14.72 1.17
CA SER A 123 -0.19 14.76 2.19
C SER A 123 0.28 13.36 2.54
N SER A 124 1.60 13.20 2.62
CA SER A 124 2.26 12.03 3.19
C SER A 124 1.97 11.83 4.70
N ASP A 125 1.27 12.78 5.34
CA ASP A 125 0.59 12.59 6.63
C ASP A 125 -0.70 11.77 6.55
N GLY A 126 -0.96 11.16 5.39
CA GLY A 126 -1.78 9.97 5.32
C GLY A 126 -3.11 10.16 4.63
N CYS A 127 -3.30 11.22 3.83
CA CYS A 127 -4.53 11.39 3.09
C CYS A 127 -4.40 12.11 1.74
N VAL A 128 -5.39 11.87 0.91
CA VAL A 128 -5.73 12.64 -0.29
C VAL A 128 -7.14 13.20 -0.13
N ILE A 129 -7.34 14.44 -0.58
CA ILE A 129 -8.64 15.11 -0.57
C ILE A 129 -8.85 15.81 -1.90
N ARG A 130 -10.02 15.63 -2.51
CA ARG A 130 -10.36 16.26 -3.79
C ARG A 130 -11.80 16.73 -3.76
N TYR A 131 -12.05 17.94 -4.25
CA TYR A 131 -13.41 18.40 -4.50
C TYR A 131 -13.49 19.20 -5.80
N ALA A 132 -14.64 19.16 -6.45
CA ALA A 132 -14.91 19.89 -7.69
C ALA A 132 -16.39 20.29 -7.79
N ALA A 133 -16.64 21.25 -8.68
CA ALA A 133 -18.00 21.53 -9.14
C ALA A 133 -18.54 20.40 -10.04
N GLY A 134 -19.86 20.33 -10.18
CA GLY A 134 -20.50 19.44 -11.16
C GLY A 134 -20.04 19.74 -12.59
N GLY A 135 -20.10 18.73 -13.46
CA GLY A 135 -19.76 18.88 -14.88
C GLY A 135 -18.26 18.97 -15.19
N VAL A 136 -17.37 18.87 -14.19
CA VAL A 136 -15.92 18.83 -14.42
C VAL A 136 -15.50 17.38 -14.72
N THR A 137 -15.27 17.09 -16.00
CA THR A 137 -14.86 15.76 -16.48
C THR A 137 -13.51 15.77 -17.21
N PRO A 138 -12.63 14.78 -16.97
CA PRO A 138 -12.63 13.84 -15.85
C PRO A 138 -11.93 14.45 -14.63
N PHE A 139 -12.68 14.95 -13.65
CA PHE A 139 -12.09 15.28 -12.34
C PHE A 139 -12.06 14.07 -11.41
N PHE A 140 -13.09 13.22 -11.46
CA PHE A 140 -13.16 11.94 -10.76
C PHE A 140 -13.08 10.79 -11.77
N VAL A 141 -12.85 9.57 -11.31
CA VAL A 141 -12.92 8.34 -12.14
C VAL A 141 -11.81 8.26 -13.20
N SER A 142 -10.74 9.08 -13.08
CA SER A 142 -9.57 9.01 -13.95
C SER A 142 -8.28 9.23 -13.17
N SER A 143 -7.22 8.53 -13.59
CA SER A 143 -5.87 8.66 -13.03
C SER A 143 -5.09 9.87 -13.58
N ALA A 144 -5.62 10.59 -14.58
CA ALA A 144 -4.96 11.75 -15.18
C ALA A 144 -4.61 12.86 -14.17
N ALA A 145 -5.28 12.88 -13.01
CA ALA A 145 -4.95 13.78 -11.92
C ALA A 145 -3.53 13.59 -11.37
N ASP A 146 -3.01 12.36 -11.42
CA ASP A 146 -1.67 12.02 -10.94
C ASP A 146 -0.59 12.39 -11.96
N ASP A 147 -0.93 12.37 -13.26
CA ASP A 147 -0.06 12.90 -14.32
C ASP A 147 0.08 14.42 -14.23
N ALA A 148 -1.04 15.12 -14.00
CA ALA A 148 -1.09 16.58 -13.97
C ALA A 148 -0.53 17.20 -12.68
N SER A 149 -0.77 16.56 -11.51
CA SER A 149 -0.31 17.05 -10.21
C SER A 149 1.05 16.46 -9.80
N GLY A 150 1.56 15.53 -10.60
CA GLY A 150 2.84 14.84 -10.45
C GLY A 150 2.81 13.86 -9.28
N ALA A 151 2.63 12.57 -9.57
CA ALA A 151 2.98 11.50 -8.66
C ALA A 151 4.38 11.72 -8.08
N ARG A 152 4.53 11.65 -6.75
CA ARG A 152 5.77 11.99 -6.06
C ARG A 152 6.48 10.75 -5.56
N LEU A 153 7.70 10.52 -6.05
CA LEU A 153 8.63 9.58 -5.44
C LEU A 153 9.14 10.14 -4.10
N VAL A 154 9.04 9.32 -3.06
CA VAL A 154 9.53 9.59 -1.70
C VAL A 154 10.46 8.44 -1.30
N LEU A 155 11.74 8.74 -1.15
CA LEU A 155 12.69 7.82 -0.51
C LEU A 155 12.51 7.89 1.01
N ARG A 156 12.30 6.73 1.64
CA ARG A 156 12.05 6.67 3.10
C ARG A 156 13.20 6.07 3.88
N SER A 157 14.19 5.51 3.19
CA SER A 157 15.38 4.92 3.79
C SER A 157 16.63 5.33 3.04
N ARG A 158 17.71 5.58 3.77
CA ARG A 158 19.07 5.72 3.24
C ARG A 158 19.81 4.39 3.15
N THR A 159 19.23 3.32 3.69
CA THR A 159 19.78 1.97 3.63
C THR A 159 19.71 1.45 2.20
N GLN A 160 20.74 0.73 1.79
CA GLN A 160 20.85 0.16 0.46
C GLN A 160 20.94 -1.36 0.54
N ALA A 161 20.28 -2.03 -0.40
CA ALA A 161 20.44 -3.47 -0.61
C ALA A 161 21.85 -3.77 -1.16
N ALA A 162 22.45 -4.90 -0.74
CA ALA A 162 23.77 -5.30 -1.24
C ALA A 162 23.66 -5.84 -2.68
N ASP A 163 22.70 -6.73 -2.95
CA ASP A 163 22.36 -7.18 -4.31
C ASP A 163 21.23 -6.32 -4.91
N ALA A 164 21.64 -5.25 -5.60
CA ALA A 164 20.73 -4.33 -6.27
C ALA A 164 19.88 -4.99 -7.36
N ALA A 165 20.43 -5.96 -8.09
CA ALA A 165 19.74 -6.60 -9.21
C ALA A 165 18.63 -7.52 -8.68
N ALA A 166 18.95 -8.37 -7.71
CA ALA A 166 17.97 -9.25 -7.09
C ALA A 166 16.86 -8.45 -6.37
N MET A 167 17.24 -7.38 -5.65
CA MET A 167 16.28 -6.46 -5.02
C MET A 167 15.35 -5.82 -6.04
N ARG A 168 15.88 -5.29 -7.15
CA ARG A 168 15.11 -4.65 -8.21
C ARG A 168 14.09 -5.62 -8.82
N ASP A 169 14.51 -6.85 -9.10
CA ASP A 169 13.68 -7.87 -9.75
C ASP A 169 12.57 -8.35 -8.80
N ALA A 170 12.91 -8.64 -7.54
CA ALA A 170 11.92 -9.00 -6.51
C ALA A 170 10.90 -7.88 -6.26
N ARG A 171 11.36 -6.61 -6.20
CA ARG A 171 10.49 -5.44 -6.09
C ARG A 171 9.54 -5.34 -7.28
N ARG A 172 10.03 -5.55 -8.50
CA ARG A 172 9.24 -5.45 -9.73
C ARG A 172 8.14 -6.51 -9.74
N VAL A 173 8.49 -7.76 -9.46
CA VAL A 173 7.53 -8.88 -9.35
C VAL A 173 6.46 -8.57 -8.32
N LEU A 174 6.87 -8.11 -7.13
CA LEU A 174 5.94 -7.79 -6.05
C LEU A 174 4.97 -6.68 -6.45
N LEU A 175 5.49 -5.52 -6.85
CA LEU A 175 4.65 -4.33 -7.07
C LEU A 175 3.77 -4.47 -8.32
N SER A 176 4.22 -5.15 -9.37
CA SER A 176 3.37 -5.46 -10.53
C SER A 176 2.20 -6.37 -10.16
N ARG A 177 2.46 -7.44 -9.38
CA ARG A 177 1.39 -8.35 -8.90
C ARG A 177 0.39 -7.62 -8.00
N LEU A 178 0.88 -6.76 -7.11
CA LEU A 178 0.01 -5.98 -6.23
C LEU A 178 -0.80 -4.95 -7.01
N ALA A 179 -0.25 -4.35 -8.07
CA ALA A 179 -0.97 -3.43 -8.93
C ALA A 179 -2.19 -4.09 -9.58
N GLU A 180 -2.01 -5.29 -10.15
CA GLU A 180 -3.09 -6.08 -10.73
C GLU A 180 -4.12 -6.49 -9.67
N SER A 181 -3.65 -6.93 -8.49
CA SER A 181 -4.53 -7.38 -7.40
C SER A 181 -5.38 -6.24 -6.84
N ALA A 182 -4.80 -5.05 -6.66
CA ALA A 182 -5.52 -3.87 -6.17
C ALA A 182 -6.57 -3.37 -7.18
N ALA A 183 -6.31 -3.57 -8.47
CA ALA A 183 -7.26 -3.26 -9.54
C ALA A 183 -8.34 -4.32 -9.77
N GLY A 184 -8.27 -5.47 -9.07
CA GLY A 184 -9.21 -6.57 -9.19
C GLY A 184 -10.61 -6.28 -8.62
N ASP A 185 -11.34 -7.33 -8.27
CA ASP A 185 -12.76 -7.25 -7.87
C ASP A 185 -12.98 -6.80 -6.42
N ASP A 186 -11.91 -6.50 -5.67
CA ASP A 186 -12.02 -6.01 -4.30
C ASP A 186 -12.38 -4.51 -4.30
N ASP A 187 -13.55 -4.19 -3.75
CA ASP A 187 -14.05 -2.82 -3.61
C ASP A 187 -13.12 -1.91 -2.78
N ARG A 188 -12.21 -2.48 -1.98
CA ARG A 188 -11.20 -1.72 -1.24
C ARG A 188 -10.14 -1.09 -2.15
N ARG A 189 -10.02 -1.56 -3.40
CA ARG A 189 -9.02 -1.13 -4.39
C ARG A 189 -7.60 -1.16 -3.84
N PHE A 190 -7.28 -2.27 -3.20
CA PHE A 190 -6.12 -2.39 -2.33
C PHE A 190 -5.50 -3.79 -2.40
N ALA A 191 -4.18 -3.87 -2.35
CA ALA A 191 -3.48 -5.12 -2.15
C ALA A 191 -2.18 -4.91 -1.35
N ALA A 192 -1.82 -5.89 -0.53
CA ALA A 192 -0.55 -5.93 0.15
C ALA A 192 0.01 -7.36 0.16
N GLY A 193 1.33 -7.47 0.23
CA GLY A 193 2.00 -8.76 0.21
C GLY A 193 3.50 -8.65 0.33
N ASN A 194 4.17 -9.75 0.04
CA ASN A 194 5.61 -9.82 0.13
C ASN A 194 6.23 -10.64 -1.02
N GLN A 195 7.53 -10.47 -1.20
CA GLN A 195 8.37 -11.23 -2.11
C GLN A 195 9.75 -11.39 -1.50
N GLY A 196 10.19 -12.63 -1.34
CA GLY A 196 11.54 -12.90 -0.88
C GLY A 196 12.53 -13.11 -2.02
N TYR A 197 13.81 -12.89 -1.71
CA TYR A 197 14.93 -13.10 -2.61
C TYR A 197 16.21 -13.47 -1.84
N MET A 198 17.15 -14.12 -2.53
CA MET A 198 18.48 -14.39 -1.99
C MET A 198 19.42 -13.22 -2.33
N ASP A 199 20.04 -12.62 -1.32
CA ASP A 199 21.05 -11.60 -1.49
C ASP A 199 22.43 -12.25 -1.68
N ALA A 200 22.79 -12.52 -2.94
CA ALA A 200 24.04 -13.19 -3.27
C ALA A 200 25.27 -12.34 -2.90
N ALA A 201 25.18 -11.02 -3.06
CA ALA A 201 26.22 -10.07 -2.66
C ALA A 201 26.34 -9.96 -1.12
N GLY A 202 25.24 -10.16 -0.41
CA GLY A 202 25.13 -10.19 1.05
C GLY A 202 25.40 -11.56 1.69
N ARG A 203 26.32 -12.37 1.13
CA ARG A 203 26.68 -13.72 1.63
C ARG A 203 25.55 -14.75 1.55
N GLY A 204 24.63 -14.61 0.60
CA GLY A 204 23.51 -15.54 0.41
C GLY A 204 22.44 -15.44 1.49
N THR A 205 22.29 -14.29 2.14
CA THR A 205 21.23 -14.08 3.13
C THR A 205 19.86 -13.99 2.47
N TRP A 206 18.86 -14.59 3.09
CA TRP A 206 17.47 -14.42 2.68
C TRP A 206 16.95 -13.05 3.09
N GLN A 207 16.35 -12.33 2.15
CA GLN A 207 15.75 -11.02 2.34
C GLN A 207 14.30 -11.05 1.90
N VAL A 208 13.46 -10.21 2.49
CA VAL A 208 12.03 -10.11 2.15
C VAL A 208 11.66 -8.67 1.86
N ILE A 209 10.99 -8.44 0.75
CA ILE A 209 10.39 -7.15 0.42
C ILE A 209 8.90 -7.23 0.74
N TYR A 210 8.39 -6.29 1.52
CA TYR A 210 6.96 -6.08 1.73
C TYR A 210 6.50 -4.91 0.87
N GLY A 211 5.29 -4.99 0.35
CA GLY A 211 4.76 -4.00 -0.58
C GLY A 211 3.26 -3.84 -0.45
N MET A 212 2.78 -2.70 -0.94
CA MET A 212 1.38 -2.31 -0.91
C MET A 212 1.04 -1.45 -2.12
N ALA A 213 -0.18 -1.65 -2.64
CA ALA A 213 -0.76 -0.90 -3.73
C ALA A 213 -2.18 -0.49 -3.36
N GLN A 214 -2.55 0.75 -3.66
CA GLN A 214 -3.86 1.32 -3.33
C GLN A 214 -4.31 2.29 -4.42
N CYS A 215 -5.60 2.26 -4.77
CA CYS A 215 -6.25 3.28 -5.59
C CYS A 215 -7.40 3.94 -4.82
N THR A 216 -7.79 5.13 -5.24
CA THR A 216 -9.09 5.69 -4.87
C THR A 216 -10.22 4.81 -5.42
N ARG A 217 -11.27 4.63 -4.63
CA ARG A 217 -12.35 3.69 -4.94
C ARG A 217 -13.27 4.15 -6.06
N ASP A 218 -13.15 5.41 -6.50
CA ASP A 218 -13.86 5.96 -7.65
C ASP A 218 -13.25 5.52 -8.99
N LEU A 219 -12.03 4.97 -9.01
CA LEU A 219 -11.42 4.51 -10.24
C LEU A 219 -12.02 3.18 -10.74
N PRO A 220 -12.27 3.05 -12.06
CA PRO A 220 -12.55 1.76 -12.66
C PRO A 220 -11.26 0.89 -12.66
N PRO A 221 -11.39 -0.44 -12.77
CA PRO A 221 -10.26 -1.37 -12.72
C PRO A 221 -9.10 -0.99 -13.65
N ALA A 222 -9.41 -0.60 -14.89
CA ALA A 222 -8.38 -0.27 -15.89
C ALA A 222 -7.59 0.99 -15.52
N GLU A 223 -8.25 2.05 -15.05
CA GLU A 223 -7.59 3.29 -14.59
C GLU A 223 -6.75 3.03 -13.33
N CYS A 224 -7.25 2.20 -12.41
CA CYS A 224 -6.50 1.84 -11.21
C CYS A 224 -5.21 1.07 -11.56
N SER A 225 -5.31 0.03 -12.39
CA SER A 225 -4.14 -0.75 -12.82
C SER A 225 -3.14 0.13 -13.59
N GLY A 226 -3.63 0.93 -14.54
CA GLY A 226 -2.81 1.87 -15.30
C GLY A 226 -2.06 2.83 -14.39
N CYS A 227 -2.75 3.50 -13.48
CA CYS A 227 -2.16 4.44 -12.51
C CYS A 227 -1.02 3.81 -11.70
N LEU A 228 -1.25 2.61 -11.16
CA LEU A 228 -0.26 1.90 -10.35
C LEU A 228 0.95 1.48 -11.19
N LEU A 229 0.75 1.02 -12.43
CA LEU A 229 1.84 0.69 -13.34
C LEU A 229 2.63 1.94 -13.77
N ASP A 230 1.96 3.08 -13.96
CA ASP A 230 2.61 4.36 -14.24
C ASP A 230 3.44 4.86 -13.06
N HIS A 231 2.94 4.69 -11.83
CA HIS A 231 3.69 4.95 -10.60
C HIS A 231 4.91 4.05 -10.48
N LEU A 232 4.80 2.78 -10.88
CA LEU A 232 5.95 1.89 -10.98
C LEU A 232 6.97 2.39 -12.02
N GLY A 233 6.49 2.93 -13.15
CA GLY A 233 7.31 3.63 -14.13
C GLY A 233 8.02 4.85 -13.57
N VAL A 234 7.32 5.72 -12.82
CA VAL A 234 7.91 6.87 -12.10
C VAL A 234 9.02 6.40 -11.18
N MET A 235 8.76 5.34 -10.40
CA MET A 235 9.72 4.77 -9.46
C MET A 235 11.02 4.33 -10.15
N TYR A 236 10.93 3.62 -11.27
CA TYR A 236 12.11 3.08 -11.97
C TYR A 236 12.82 4.09 -12.88
N ARG A 237 12.24 5.27 -13.16
CA ARG A 237 12.94 6.36 -13.86
C ARG A 237 13.98 7.07 -12.99
N ASP A 238 13.84 6.98 -11.67
CA ASP A 238 14.77 7.62 -10.73
C ASP A 238 15.89 6.64 -10.31
N ALA A 239 17.12 6.99 -10.63
CA ALA A 239 18.29 6.17 -10.33
C ALA A 239 18.50 5.93 -8.82
N SER A 240 18.00 6.81 -7.95
CA SER A 240 18.09 6.67 -6.50
C SER A 240 17.34 5.44 -5.96
N VAL A 241 16.39 4.90 -6.73
CA VAL A 241 15.58 3.73 -6.34
C VAL A 241 16.28 2.40 -6.63
N THR A 242 17.37 2.42 -7.40
CA THR A 242 18.07 1.19 -7.83
C THR A 242 18.37 0.28 -6.63
N ASN A 243 18.93 0.84 -5.56
CA ASN A 243 19.35 0.08 -4.38
C ASN A 243 18.53 0.42 -3.13
N SER A 244 17.53 1.29 -3.20
CA SER A 244 16.84 1.76 -2.00
C SER A 244 15.99 0.65 -1.38
N THR A 245 16.05 0.53 -0.04
CA THR A 245 15.31 -0.49 0.70
C THR A 245 13.88 -0.07 1.03
N GLU A 246 13.55 1.20 0.86
CA GLU A 246 12.22 1.73 1.15
C GLU A 246 11.93 2.95 0.28
N ALA A 247 10.84 2.88 -0.48
CA ALA A 247 10.35 4.01 -1.24
C ALA A 247 8.85 3.92 -1.46
N SER A 248 8.29 5.07 -1.77
CA SER A 248 6.88 5.25 -2.07
C SER A 248 6.70 6.13 -3.30
N VAL A 249 5.69 5.87 -4.11
CA VAL A 249 5.19 6.83 -5.09
C VAL A 249 3.76 7.17 -4.70
N MET A 250 3.52 8.43 -4.38
CA MET A 250 2.24 8.93 -3.89
C MET A 250 1.58 9.83 -4.94
N GLY A 251 0.34 9.51 -5.29
CA GLY A 251 -0.54 10.31 -6.14
C GLY A 251 -1.85 10.67 -5.45
N LEU A 252 -2.64 11.50 -6.12
CA LEU A 252 -4.02 11.83 -5.77
C LEU A 252 -4.99 10.67 -6.04
N THR A 253 -4.63 9.70 -6.86
CA THR A 253 -5.52 8.58 -7.21
C THR A 253 -4.93 7.22 -6.94
N CYS A 254 -3.61 7.06 -6.98
CA CYS A 254 -2.99 5.81 -6.57
C CYS A 254 -1.72 5.99 -5.72
N TYR A 255 -1.35 4.91 -5.05
CA TYR A 255 -0.25 4.87 -4.10
C TYR A 255 0.45 3.52 -4.18
N LEU A 256 1.78 3.55 -4.31
CA LEU A 256 2.65 2.38 -4.22
C LEU A 256 3.70 2.58 -3.14
N THR A 257 3.97 1.55 -2.36
CA THR A 257 5.08 1.55 -1.40
C THR A 257 5.69 0.17 -1.24
N TYR A 258 6.96 0.15 -0.89
CA TYR A 258 7.65 -1.05 -0.43
C TYR A 258 8.65 -0.74 0.67
N GLN A 259 8.94 -1.74 1.49
CA GLN A 259 9.96 -1.74 2.54
C GLN A 259 10.61 -3.13 2.65
N MET A 260 11.93 -3.16 2.78
CA MET A 260 12.70 -4.38 2.99
C MET A 260 12.69 -4.79 4.46
N ASN A 261 12.45 -6.07 4.74
CA ASN A 261 12.46 -6.76 6.04
C ASN A 261 11.58 -6.18 7.15
N LYS A 262 10.75 -5.20 6.82
CA LYS A 262 9.79 -4.60 7.73
C LYS A 262 8.40 -4.86 7.16
N PRO A 263 7.51 -5.59 7.84
CA PRO A 263 6.12 -5.72 7.40
C PRO A 263 5.41 -4.35 7.40
N ILE A 264 4.63 -4.07 6.36
CA ILE A 264 3.79 -2.87 6.30
C ILE A 264 2.58 -3.08 7.21
N HIS A 265 2.41 -2.22 8.21
CA HIS A 265 1.27 -2.31 9.10
C HIS A 265 0.05 -1.65 8.45
N ILE A 266 -1.00 -2.43 8.24
CA ILE A 266 -2.29 -1.96 7.73
C ILE A 266 -3.35 -2.31 8.76
N ALA A 267 -4.12 -1.31 9.20
CA ALA A 267 -5.13 -1.52 10.23
C ALA A 267 -6.19 -2.54 9.76
N GLY A 268 -6.42 -3.60 10.55
CA GLY A 268 -7.42 -4.63 10.23
C GLY A 268 -7.00 -5.65 9.16
N VAL A 269 -5.73 -5.66 8.74
CA VAL A 269 -5.22 -6.61 7.73
C VAL A 269 -4.00 -7.37 8.28
N ALA A 270 -4.07 -8.70 8.22
CA ALA A 270 -2.91 -9.55 8.44
C ALA A 270 -2.21 -9.81 7.11
N LEU A 271 -0.92 -9.48 7.02
CA LEU A 271 -0.12 -9.84 5.84
C LEU A 271 0.18 -11.35 5.86
N PRO A 272 0.16 -12.02 4.70
CA PRO A 272 0.57 -13.41 4.62
C PRO A 272 2.04 -13.55 5.08
N PRO A 273 2.41 -14.67 5.73
CA PRO A 273 3.81 -14.97 6.06
C PRO A 273 4.69 -14.91 4.81
N ALA A 274 5.92 -14.44 4.95
CA ALA A 274 6.88 -14.51 3.86
C ALA A 274 7.26 -15.97 3.61
N ALA A 275 7.05 -16.44 2.39
CA ALA A 275 7.51 -17.77 1.99
C ALA A 275 9.04 -17.80 2.10
N GLN A 276 9.60 -18.62 2.99
CA GLN A 276 11.04 -18.85 3.04
C GLN A 276 11.48 -19.67 1.81
N PRO A 277 12.75 -19.57 1.39
CA PRO A 277 13.25 -20.43 0.33
C PRO A 277 13.13 -21.86 0.85
N SER A 278 12.40 -22.70 0.14
CA SER A 278 12.34 -24.13 0.46
C SER A 278 13.78 -24.63 0.55
N GLU A 279 14.17 -25.14 1.72
CA GLU A 279 15.41 -25.90 1.82
C GLU A 279 15.39 -26.95 0.72
N THR A 280 16.40 -26.93 -0.15
CA THR A 280 16.55 -27.98 -1.16
C THR A 280 16.55 -29.31 -0.40
N PRO A 281 15.70 -30.29 -0.74
CA PRO A 281 15.70 -31.57 -0.02
C PRO A 281 17.11 -32.13 -0.10
N THR A 282 17.76 -32.21 1.06
CA THR A 282 19.13 -32.69 1.19
C THR A 282 19.13 -34.15 0.77
N GLY A 283 19.79 -34.45 -0.34
CA GLY A 283 20.25 -35.77 -0.76
C GLY A 283 19.24 -36.91 -0.61
N SER A 284 18.54 -37.24 -1.70
CA SER A 284 18.06 -38.61 -1.90
C SER A 284 19.27 -39.54 -1.86
N ALA A 285 19.42 -40.28 -0.76
CA ALA A 285 20.31 -41.42 -0.68
C ALA A 285 20.01 -42.37 -1.86
N PRO A 286 21.04 -42.95 -2.51
CA PRO A 286 20.81 -43.87 -3.61
C PRO A 286 20.00 -45.08 -3.13
N PRO A 287 19.05 -45.58 -3.92
CA PRO A 287 18.22 -46.71 -3.52
C PRO A 287 19.10 -47.95 -3.28
N PRO A 288 18.76 -48.81 -2.29
CA PRO A 288 19.49 -50.03 -2.04
C PRO A 288 19.41 -50.97 -3.26
N PRO A 289 20.45 -51.80 -3.50
CA PRO A 289 20.49 -52.67 -4.67
C PRO A 289 19.36 -53.70 -4.62
N VAL A 290 18.57 -53.74 -5.69
CA VAL A 290 17.48 -54.70 -5.88
C VAL A 290 18.08 -56.10 -6.11
N VAL A 291 17.96 -56.97 -5.11
CA VAL A 291 18.25 -58.41 -5.25
C VAL A 291 17.12 -59.04 -6.06
N LYS A 292 17.41 -59.43 -7.31
CA LYS A 292 16.47 -60.20 -8.14
C LYS A 292 16.33 -61.61 -7.58
N THR A 293 15.21 -61.87 -6.89
CA THR A 293 14.82 -63.23 -6.48
C THR A 293 14.14 -63.92 -7.67
N THR A 294 14.85 -64.86 -8.30
CA THR A 294 14.33 -65.71 -9.38
C THR A 294 13.31 -66.70 -8.81
N VAL A 295 12.04 -66.56 -9.17
CA VAL A 295 10.98 -67.52 -8.82
C VAL A 295 10.77 -68.47 -10.00
N LEU A 296 11.16 -69.74 -9.82
CA LEU A 296 10.86 -70.85 -10.73
C LEU A 296 9.42 -71.33 -10.47
N ILE A 297 8.52 -71.18 -11.45
CA ILE A 297 7.16 -71.73 -11.42
C ILE A 297 7.13 -72.94 -12.36
N ALA A 298 7.03 -74.14 -11.79
CA ALA A 298 6.78 -75.37 -12.53
C ALA A 298 5.26 -75.63 -12.60
N ALA A 299 4.72 -75.72 -13.81
CA ALA A 299 3.31 -76.03 -14.06
C ALA A 299 3.12 -77.54 -14.28
N LEU A 300 2.16 -78.13 -13.58
CA LEU A 300 1.68 -79.51 -13.73
C LEU A 300 0.19 -79.51 -14.07
N ALA A 301 -0.18 -80.18 -15.16
CA ALA A 301 -1.46 -80.86 -15.44
C ALA A 301 -1.49 -81.24 -16.94
N ALA A 302 -2.01 -82.36 -17.43
CA ALA A 302 -2.54 -83.60 -16.86
C ALA A 302 -2.78 -84.56 -18.04
N ALA A 303 -2.77 -85.88 -17.83
CA ALA A 303 -3.65 -86.83 -18.52
C ALA A 303 -3.61 -88.22 -17.85
N ALA A 304 -4.78 -88.69 -17.43
CA ALA A 304 -5.04 -90.01 -16.88
C ALA A 304 -5.39 -91.00 -17.99
N VAL A 305 -4.98 -92.27 -17.91
CA VAL A 305 -5.74 -93.45 -18.39
C VAL A 305 -5.27 -94.73 -17.64
N THR A 306 -6.16 -95.21 -16.77
CA THR A 306 -6.52 -96.59 -16.34
C THR A 306 -5.49 -97.69 -16.07
N LEU A 307 -5.59 -98.24 -14.85
CA LEU A 307 -5.22 -99.58 -14.39
C LEU A 307 -5.90 -100.70 -15.21
N PHE A 308 -5.16 -101.78 -15.49
CA PHE A 308 -5.65 -103.15 -15.32
C PHE A 308 -4.50 -104.09 -14.92
N SER A 309 -4.88 -105.16 -14.25
CA SER A 309 -4.21 -105.89 -13.18
C SER A 309 -3.38 -107.10 -13.61
N VAL A 310 -2.54 -107.53 -12.65
CA VAL A 310 -1.85 -108.82 -12.51
C VAL A 310 -2.72 -110.04 -12.84
N GLY A 311 -2.11 -111.08 -13.44
CA GLY A 311 -2.66 -112.44 -13.47
C GLY A 311 -1.79 -113.45 -14.24
N VAL A 312 -1.03 -114.24 -13.47
CA VAL A 312 -0.19 -115.43 -13.81
C VAL A 312 1.28 -115.16 -14.10
#